data_AF-A0A2V8ZNA5-F1
#
_entry.id   AF-A0A2V8ZNA5-F1
#
_cell.length_a   1.000
_cell.length_b   1.000
_cell.length_c   1.000
_cell.angle_alpha   90.00
_cell.angle_beta   90.00
_cell.angle_gamma   90.00
#
_symmetry.space_group_name_H-M   'P 1'
#
loop_
_entity.id
_entity.type
_entity.pdbx_description
1 polymer ?
#
loop_
_entity_poly.entity_id
_entity_poly.type
_entity_poly.pdbx_seq_one_letter_code
_entity_poly.pdbx_strand_id
1 'polypeptide(L)'
;MSENLHTRALQLVAKARVEGLADSERDWLNTHLQDCEFCNEHALQTARALRALRTAAISVPTDLASRTQFRVRLRAMELRESEPKRRMLWLACAASWIFGIASAPYVWRVFEWFGHVTGAPKLVLEIGFALWWTIPALFAVIVLLLEGVQNSEERDWMRPER
;
A
#
# COMPACT_ATOMS: atom_id res chain seq x y z
N MET A 1 -23.37 15.87 -48.61
CA MET A 1 -22.30 15.12 -47.92
C MET A 1 -21.86 15.77 -46.59
N SER A 2 -22.33 16.98 -46.26
CA SER A 2 -22.12 17.64 -44.95
C SER A 2 -23.02 17.10 -43.84
N GLU A 3 -24.23 16.65 -44.17
CA GLU A 3 -25.24 16.20 -43.21
C GLU A 3 -24.76 15.00 -42.36
N ASN A 4 -24.13 14.00 -42.98
CA ASN A 4 -23.54 12.86 -42.26
C ASN A 4 -22.39 13.26 -41.32
N LEU A 5 -21.64 14.31 -41.64
CA LEU A 5 -20.55 14.80 -40.78
C LEU A 5 -21.10 15.50 -39.54
N HIS A 6 -22.17 16.28 -39.67
CA HIS A 6 -22.83 16.91 -38.53
C HIS A 6 -23.50 15.87 -37.62
N THR A 7 -24.17 14.87 -38.17
CA THR A 7 -24.74 13.77 -37.36
C THR A 7 -23.66 13.04 -36.58
N ARG A 8 -22.51 12.76 -37.20
CA ARG A 8 -21.35 12.16 -36.53
C ARG A 8 -20.79 13.06 -35.42
N ALA A 9 -20.67 14.37 -35.65
CA ALA A 9 -20.19 15.31 -34.65
C ALA A 9 -21.12 15.36 -33.43
N LEU A 10 -22.44 15.40 -33.64
CA LEU A 10 -23.44 15.37 -32.57
C LEU A 10 -23.34 14.08 -31.74
N GLN A 11 -23.17 12.93 -32.39
CA GLN A 11 -22.98 11.64 -31.70
C GLN A 11 -21.70 11.63 -30.85
N LEU A 12 -20.59 12.14 -31.38
CA LEU A 12 -19.33 12.21 -30.64
C LEU A 12 -19.41 13.19 -29.46
N VAL A 13 -20.11 14.32 -29.59
CA VAL A 13 -20.38 15.25 -28.48
C VAL A 13 -21.15 14.55 -27.35
N ALA A 14 -22.16 13.74 -27.68
CA ALA A 14 -22.90 12.97 -26.69
C ALA A 14 -22.03 11.87 -26.04
N LYS A 15 -21.32 11.08 -26.85
CA LYS A 15 -20.43 10.00 -26.41
C LYS A 15 -19.31 10.50 -25.48
N ALA A 16 -18.74 11.66 -25.77
CA ALA A 16 -17.73 12.31 -24.92
C ALA A 16 -18.17 12.57 -23.48
N ARG A 17 -19.48 12.66 -23.22
CA ARG A 17 -20.01 12.97 -21.89
C ARG A 17 -20.29 11.75 -21.03
N VAL A 18 -20.50 10.59 -21.65
CA VAL A 18 -20.92 9.36 -20.96
C VAL A 18 -19.82 8.30 -20.93
N GLU A 19 -19.18 8.05 -22.07
CA GLU A 19 -18.28 6.90 -22.26
C GLU A 19 -16.80 7.31 -22.39
N GLY A 20 -16.55 8.60 -22.68
CA GLY A 20 -15.24 9.06 -23.12
C GLY A 20 -15.01 8.76 -24.60
N LEU A 21 -14.06 9.47 -25.20
CA LEU A 21 -13.71 9.34 -26.62
C LEU A 21 -12.30 8.78 -26.76
N ALA A 22 -12.05 7.98 -27.80
CA ALA A 22 -10.68 7.67 -28.21
C ALA A 22 -9.96 8.96 -28.63
N ASP A 23 -8.63 9.03 -28.50
CA ASP A 23 -7.88 10.26 -28.79
C ASP A 23 -8.06 10.72 -30.25
N SER A 24 -8.09 9.78 -31.20
CA SER A 24 -8.35 10.06 -32.62
C SER A 24 -9.76 10.62 -32.90
N GLU A 25 -10.77 10.18 -32.15
CA GLU A 25 -12.14 10.71 -32.26
C GLU A 25 -12.23 12.11 -31.64
N ARG A 26 -11.46 12.36 -30.58
CA ARG A 26 -11.36 13.66 -29.89
C ARG A 26 -10.70 14.70 -30.78
N ASP A 27 -9.60 14.36 -31.44
CA ASP A 27 -8.89 15.26 -32.34
C ASP A 27 -9.75 15.62 -33.55
N TRP A 28 -10.38 14.63 -34.18
CA TRP A 28 -11.31 14.87 -35.29
C TRP A 28 -12.48 15.78 -34.88
N LEU A 29 -13.07 15.54 -33.70
CA LEU A 29 -14.16 16.36 -33.20
C LEU A 29 -13.71 17.80 -32.94
N ASN A 30 -12.56 18.00 -32.31
CA ASN A 30 -12.01 19.33 -32.04
C ASN A 30 -11.76 20.11 -33.33
N THR A 31 -11.19 19.48 -34.36
CA THR A 31 -11.02 20.11 -35.67
C THR A 31 -12.37 20.46 -36.29
N HIS A 32 -13.35 19.54 -36.27
CA HIS A 32 -14.66 19.81 -36.83
C HIS A 32 -15.42 20.95 -36.11
N LEU A 33 -15.25 21.09 -34.80
CA LEU A 33 -15.88 22.17 -34.02
C LEU A 33 -15.23 23.54 -34.30
N GLN A 34 -13.96 23.59 -34.71
CA GLN A 34 -13.32 24.84 -35.14
C GLN A 34 -13.85 25.30 -36.51
N ASP A 35 -14.16 24.35 -37.39
CA ASP A 35 -14.61 24.64 -38.75
C ASP A 35 -16.13 24.86 -38.86
N CYS A 36 -16.94 24.31 -37.93
CA CYS A 36 -18.39 24.36 -38.00
C CYS A 36 -19.03 25.07 -36.79
N GLU A 37 -19.57 26.26 -37.03
CA GLU A 37 -20.25 27.08 -36.01
C GLU A 37 -21.50 26.40 -35.42
N PHE A 38 -22.30 25.72 -36.23
CA PHE A 38 -23.50 25.01 -35.77
C PHE A 38 -23.17 23.91 -34.74
N CYS A 39 -22.17 23.08 -35.04
CA CYS A 39 -21.75 22.00 -34.14
C CYS A 39 -21.10 22.56 -32.86
N ASN A 40 -20.35 23.67 -32.97
CA ASN A 40 -19.74 24.35 -31.83
C ASN A 40 -20.78 24.93 -30.87
N GLU A 41 -21.77 25.65 -31.41
CA GLU A 41 -22.85 26.22 -30.60
C GLU A 41 -23.65 25.12 -29.88
N HIS A 42 -23.94 24.01 -30.56
CA HIS A 42 -24.59 22.86 -29.93
C HIS A 42 -23.76 22.28 -28.78
N ALA A 43 -22.46 22.04 -28.99
CA ALA A 43 -21.57 21.52 -27.97
C ALA A 43 -21.47 22.46 -26.75
N LEU A 44 -21.45 23.78 -26.97
CA LEU A 44 -21.46 24.80 -25.92
C LEU A 44 -22.78 24.80 -25.13
N GLN A 45 -23.92 24.73 -25.80
CA GLN A 45 -25.23 24.68 -25.14
C GLN A 45 -25.39 23.43 -24.28
N THR A 46 -25.00 22.26 -24.78
CA THR A 46 -24.99 21.01 -24.00
C THR A 46 -24.08 21.13 -22.78
N ALA A 47 -22.89 21.73 -22.93
CA ALA A 47 -21.96 21.93 -21.81
C ALA A 47 -22.52 22.87 -20.74
N ARG A 48 -23.21 23.95 -21.15
CA ARG A 48 -23.89 24.89 -20.24
C ARG A 48 -25.04 24.21 -19.49
N ALA A 49 -25.88 23.44 -20.19
CA ALA A 49 -26.98 22.69 -19.58
C ALA A 49 -26.48 21.68 -18.54
N LEU A 50 -25.45 20.90 -18.88
CA LEU A 50 -24.83 19.95 -17.94
C LEU A 50 -24.20 20.65 -16.74
N ARG A 51 -23.59 21.83 -16.93
CA ARG A 51 -23.02 22.61 -15.84
C ARG A 51 -24.10 23.11 -14.89
N ALA A 52 -25.23 23.59 -15.41
CA ALA A 52 -26.38 24.01 -14.60
C ALA A 52 -26.97 22.85 -13.80
N LEU A 53 -27.06 21.66 -14.40
CA LEU A 53 -27.49 20.44 -13.71
C LEU A 53 -26.50 20.00 -12.62
N ARG A 54 -25.17 20.12 -12.88
CA ARG A 54 -24.14 19.81 -11.88
C ARG A 54 -24.12 20.79 -10.70
N THR A 55 -24.45 22.06 -10.92
CA THR A 55 -24.56 23.03 -9.81
C THR A 55 -25.81 22.81 -8.95
N ALA A 56 -26.83 22.14 -9.49
CA ALA A 56 -27.98 21.67 -8.74
C ALA A 56 -27.73 20.33 -8.01
N ALA A 57 -26.58 19.68 -8.27
CA ALA A 57 -26.27 18.39 -7.66
C ALA A 57 -25.91 18.56 -6.18
N ILE A 58 -26.93 18.31 -5.36
CA ILE A 58 -26.93 17.81 -3.98
C ILE A 58 -25.95 18.56 -3.06
N SER A 59 -26.49 19.45 -2.23
CA SER A 59 -25.77 20.02 -1.09
C SER A 59 -25.23 18.89 -0.21
N VAL A 60 -23.95 18.58 -0.34
CA VAL A 60 -23.25 17.67 0.57
C VAL A 60 -23.28 18.35 1.94
N PRO A 61 -23.80 17.70 3.00
CA PRO A 61 -23.83 18.31 4.31
C PRO A 61 -22.42 18.75 4.70
N THR A 62 -22.29 20.01 5.10
CA THR A 62 -21.02 20.65 5.49
C THR A 62 -20.31 19.90 6.63
N ASP A 63 -21.04 19.07 7.36
CA ASP A 63 -20.55 18.22 8.46
C ASP A 63 -19.98 16.85 8.03
N LEU A 64 -19.99 16.50 6.73
CA LEU A 64 -19.36 15.24 6.28
C LEU A 64 -17.84 15.33 6.28
N ALA A 65 -17.28 16.49 5.92
CA ALA A 65 -15.84 16.71 5.92
C ALA A 65 -15.28 16.69 7.35
N SER A 66 -15.96 17.33 8.31
CA SER A 66 -15.58 17.31 9.73
C SER A 66 -15.63 15.89 10.30
N ARG A 67 -16.69 15.12 10.03
CA ARG A 67 -16.83 13.73 10.52
C ARG A 67 -15.76 12.81 9.96
N THR A 68 -15.45 12.93 8.67
CA THR A 68 -14.40 12.12 8.05
C THR A 68 -13.01 12.50 8.59
N GLN A 69 -12.71 13.79 8.71
CA GLN A 69 -11.46 14.25 9.31
C GLN A 69 -11.30 13.79 10.76
N PHE A 70 -12.38 13.80 11.55
CA PHE A 70 -12.36 13.31 12.92
C PHE A 70 -12.01 11.82 12.99
N ARG A 71 -12.67 10.98 12.17
CA ARG A 71 -12.39 9.54 12.13
C ARG A 71 -10.97 9.23 11.66
N VAL A 72 -10.47 9.96 10.67
CA VAL A 72 -9.09 9.81 10.18
C VAL A 72 -8.09 10.19 11.27
N ARG A 73 -8.31 11.31 11.98
CA ARG A 73 -7.42 11.71 13.09
C ARG A 73 -7.44 10.70 14.22
N LEU A 74 -8.61 10.18 14.59
CA LEU A 74 -8.73 9.15 15.62
C LEU A 74 -7.92 7.90 15.25
N ARG A 75 -8.06 7.42 14.00
CA ARG A 75 -7.30 6.26 13.52
C ARG A 75 -5.80 6.53 13.44
N ALA A 76 -5.40 7.75 13.07
CA ALA A 76 -4.00 8.14 13.04
C ALA A 76 -3.36 8.17 14.45
N MET A 77 -4.13 8.55 15.48
CA MET A 77 -3.66 8.49 16.87
C MET A 77 -3.52 7.04 17.36
N GLU A 78 -4.50 6.18 17.06
CA GLU A 78 -4.47 4.76 17.41
C GLU A 78 -3.27 4.04 16.78
N LEU A 79 -3.00 4.32 15.49
CA LEU A 79 -1.82 3.78 14.81
C LEU A 79 -0.52 4.28 15.45
N ARG A 80 -0.43 5.57 15.80
CA ARG A 80 0.76 6.13 16.49
C ARG A 80 1.02 5.50 17.85
N GLU A 81 -0.02 5.10 18.58
CA GLU A 81 0.13 4.50 19.91
C GLU A 81 0.51 3.01 19.84
N SER A 82 0.17 2.33 18.75
CA SER A 82 0.54 0.93 18.50
C SER A 82 2.00 0.74 18.02
N GLU A 83 2.57 1.71 17.29
CA GLU A 83 3.96 1.65 16.81
C GLU A 83 5.06 1.55 17.89
N PRO A 84 5.03 2.32 19.01
CA PRO A 84 6.13 2.30 19.98
C PRO A 84 6.29 0.95 20.68
N LYS A 85 5.19 0.23 20.93
CA LYS A 85 5.25 -1.12 21.54
C LYS A 85 5.94 -2.12 20.61
N ARG A 86 5.65 -2.07 19.31
CA ARG A 86 6.29 -2.94 18.31
C ARG A 86 7.78 -2.66 18.18
N ARG A 87 8.19 -1.39 18.19
CA ARG A 87 9.63 -1.01 18.13
C ARG A 87 10.40 -1.45 19.37
N MET A 88 9.80 -1.35 20.56
CA MET A 88 10.44 -1.79 21.81
C MET A 88 10.59 -3.32 21.87
N LEU A 89 9.60 -4.08 21.41
CA LEU A 89 9.70 -5.53 21.19
C LEU A 89 10.82 -5.86 20.20
N TRP A 90 10.91 -5.12 19.09
CA TRP A 90 11.95 -5.32 18.08
C TRP A 90 13.35 -5.03 18.62
N LEU A 91 13.52 -3.95 19.39
CA LEU A 91 14.78 -3.61 20.05
C LEU A 91 15.18 -4.63 21.11
N ALA A 92 14.23 -5.12 21.92
CA ALA A 92 14.49 -6.17 22.89
C ALA A 92 14.90 -7.49 22.21
N CYS A 93 14.24 -7.83 21.10
CA CYS A 93 14.57 -9.00 20.29
C CYS A 93 15.97 -8.86 19.65
N ALA A 94 16.28 -7.71 19.04
CA ALA A 94 17.58 -7.43 18.46
C ALA A 94 18.69 -7.41 19.53
N ALA A 95 18.43 -6.84 20.70
CA ALA A 95 19.37 -6.85 21.81
C ALA A 95 19.64 -8.28 22.32
N SER A 96 18.61 -9.11 22.46
CA SER A 96 18.76 -10.53 22.82
C SER A 96 19.59 -11.29 21.78
N TRP A 97 19.38 -11.01 20.49
CA TRP A 97 20.15 -11.61 19.39
C TRP A 97 21.62 -11.17 19.38
N ILE A 98 21.88 -9.87 19.52
CA ILE A 98 23.24 -9.32 19.58
C ILE A 98 23.97 -9.87 20.80
N PHE A 99 23.29 -10.00 21.94
CA PHE A 99 23.88 -10.57 23.15
C PHE A 99 24.21 -12.06 22.97
N GLY A 100 23.32 -12.81 22.30
CA GLY A 100 23.58 -14.20 21.89
C GLY A 100 24.78 -14.30 20.96
N ILE A 101 24.89 -13.41 19.97
CA ILE A 101 25.99 -13.42 19.01
C ILE A 101 27.32 -13.02 19.66
N ALA A 102 27.30 -11.97 20.48
CA ALA A 102 28.48 -11.48 21.20
C ALA A 102 29.00 -12.48 22.25
N SER A 103 28.15 -13.41 22.72
CA SER A 103 28.57 -14.47 23.63
C SER A 103 29.39 -15.58 22.95
N ALA A 104 29.36 -15.69 21.62
CA ALA A 104 30.09 -16.69 20.84
C ALA A 104 31.59 -16.80 21.16
N PRO A 105 32.40 -15.72 21.12
CA PRO A 105 33.82 -15.81 21.43
C PRO A 105 34.09 -16.16 22.90
N TYR A 106 33.18 -15.78 23.81
CA TYR A 106 33.30 -16.12 25.23
C TYR A 106 33.06 -17.62 25.46
N VAL A 107 32.04 -18.18 24.83
CA VAL A 107 31.72 -19.61 24.92
C VAL A 107 32.82 -20.45 24.28
N TRP A 108 33.38 -20.03 23.14
CA TRP A 108 34.52 -20.69 22.49
C TRP A 108 35.74 -20.76 23.42
N ARG A 109 36.02 -19.67 24.15
CA ARG A 109 37.17 -19.60 25.07
C ARG A 109 37.00 -20.52 26.30
N VAL A 110 35.77 -20.69 26.80
CA VAL A 110 35.46 -21.65 27.87
C VAL A 110 35.58 -23.09 27.37
N PHE A 111 35.16 -23.35 26.13
CA PHE A 111 35.19 -24.68 25.53
C PHE A 111 36.61 -25.13 25.13
N GLU A 112 37.47 -24.21 24.68
CA GLU A 112 38.90 -24.50 24.43
C GLU A 112 39.63 -24.85 25.75
N TRP A 113 39.31 -24.14 26.83
CA TRP A 113 39.77 -24.48 28.17
C TRP A 113 39.29 -25.87 28.63
N PHE A 114 38.02 -26.20 28.39
CA PHE A 114 37.46 -27.53 28.70
C PHE A 114 38.07 -28.65 27.83
N GLY A 115 38.34 -28.36 26.55
CA GLY A 115 38.99 -29.28 25.62
C GLY A 115 40.43 -29.61 26.01
N HIS A 116 41.17 -28.62 26.54
CA HIS A 116 42.49 -28.86 27.14
C HIS A 116 42.43 -29.74 28.39
N VAL A 117 41.37 -29.66 29.19
CA VAL A 117 41.19 -30.45 30.42
C VAL A 117 40.73 -31.89 30.13
N THR A 118 39.99 -32.12 29.05
CA THR A 118 39.31 -33.40 28.77
C THR A 118 39.82 -34.16 27.54
N GLY A 119 40.71 -33.57 26.73
CA GLY A 119 41.31 -34.23 25.56
C GLY A 119 40.34 -34.49 24.40
N ALA A 120 39.17 -33.84 24.41
CA ALA A 120 38.13 -34.06 23.41
C ALA A 120 38.51 -33.46 22.03
N PRO A 121 38.20 -34.15 20.92
CA PRO A 121 38.57 -33.71 19.57
C PRO A 121 37.79 -32.45 19.15
N LYS A 122 38.53 -31.51 18.56
CA LYS A 122 38.11 -30.16 18.14
C LYS A 122 36.87 -30.13 17.22
N LEU A 123 36.64 -31.21 16.47
CA LEU A 123 35.49 -31.38 15.56
C LEU A 123 34.14 -31.52 16.26
N VAL A 124 34.08 -32.23 17.40
CA VAL A 124 32.80 -32.40 18.15
C VAL A 124 32.36 -31.06 18.75
N LEU A 125 33.34 -30.27 19.17
CA LEU A 125 33.21 -28.91 19.65
C LEU A 125 32.67 -27.96 18.57
N GLU A 126 33.22 -28.03 17.37
CA GLU A 126 32.85 -27.18 16.24
C GLU A 126 31.43 -27.50 15.73
N ILE A 127 31.07 -28.79 15.66
CA ILE A 127 29.72 -29.24 15.28
C ILE A 127 28.69 -28.91 16.37
N GLY A 128 29.04 -29.08 17.65
CA GLY A 128 28.17 -28.71 18.77
C GLY A 128 27.87 -27.21 18.81
N PHE A 129 28.87 -26.38 18.50
CA PHE A 129 28.71 -24.93 18.38
C PHE A 129 27.81 -24.55 17.20
N ALA A 130 28.04 -25.15 16.02
CA ALA A 130 27.22 -24.92 14.84
C ALA A 130 25.75 -25.32 15.06
N LEU A 131 25.50 -26.46 15.72
CA LEU A 131 24.16 -26.95 16.02
C LEU A 131 23.44 -26.12 17.09
N TRP A 132 24.16 -25.64 18.10
CA TRP A 132 23.60 -24.70 19.08
C TRP A 132 23.21 -23.37 18.44
N TRP A 133 23.97 -22.93 17.44
CA TRP A 133 23.75 -21.67 16.71
C TRP A 133 22.55 -21.69 15.75
N THR A 134 22.01 -22.85 15.41
CA THR A 134 20.80 -22.91 14.57
C THR A 134 19.54 -22.55 15.36
N ILE A 135 19.56 -22.68 16.70
CA ILE A 135 18.38 -22.45 17.56
C ILE A 135 17.91 -20.98 17.53
N PRO A 136 18.79 -19.96 17.68
CA PRO A 136 18.38 -18.55 17.57
C PRO A 136 17.89 -18.16 16.16
N ALA A 137 18.43 -18.78 15.11
CA ALA A 137 17.99 -18.56 13.74
C ALA A 137 16.58 -19.11 13.52
N LEU A 138 16.29 -20.31 14.04
CA LEU A 138 14.96 -20.89 14.02
C LEU A 138 13.95 -20.04 14.80
N PHE A 139 14.36 -19.52 15.95
CA PHE A 139 13.51 -18.64 16.76
C PHE A 139 13.17 -17.33 16.03
N ALA A 140 14.15 -16.71 15.35
CA ALA A 140 13.91 -15.51 14.54
C ALA A 140 12.90 -15.77 13.41
N VAL A 141 13.01 -16.92 12.73
CA VAL A 141 12.05 -17.33 11.68
C VAL A 141 10.65 -17.50 12.26
N ILE A 142 10.50 -18.13 13.43
CA ILE A 142 9.20 -18.32 14.10
C ILE A 142 8.57 -16.96 14.47
N VAL A 143 9.34 -16.02 15.00
CA VAL A 143 8.85 -14.67 15.34
C VAL A 143 8.40 -13.92 14.07
N LEU A 144 9.20 -13.98 13.00
CA LEU A 144 8.84 -13.39 11.70
C LEU A 144 7.57 -14.00 11.12
N LEU A 145 7.35 -15.31 11.28
CA LEU A 145 6.13 -15.98 10.84
C LEU A 145 4.92 -15.55 11.68
N LEU A 146 5.04 -15.45 13.00
CA LEU A 146 3.96 -14.99 13.88
C LEU A 146 3.57 -13.53 13.57
N GLU A 147 4.55 -12.67 13.32
CA GLU A 147 4.31 -11.28 12.93
C GLU A 147 3.72 -11.19 11.50
N GLY A 148 4.16 -12.06 10.59
CA GLY A 148 3.59 -12.21 9.26
C GLY A 148 2.11 -12.59 9.29
N VAL A 149 1.73 -13.51 10.18
CA VAL A 149 0.33 -13.95 10.36
C VAL A 149 -0.54 -12.84 10.95
N GLN A 150 -0.06 -12.11 11.97
CA GLN A 150 -0.79 -10.94 12.49
C GLN A 150 -1.01 -9.86 11.42
N ASN A 151 0.02 -9.56 10.63
CA ASN A 151 -0.08 -8.59 9.55
C ASN A 151 -0.93 -9.07 8.36
N SER A 152 -1.14 -10.38 8.18
CA SER A 152 -2.12 -10.90 7.22
C SER A 152 -3.54 -10.81 7.74
N GLU A 153 -3.77 -11.09 9.03
CA GLU A 153 -5.09 -11.02 9.64
C GLU A 153 -5.63 -9.58 9.66
N GLU A 154 -4.79 -8.59 9.98
CA GLU A 154 -5.17 -7.17 9.90
C GLU A 154 -5.49 -6.72 8.46
N ARG A 155 -4.88 -7.37 7.46
CA ARG A 155 -5.12 -7.09 6.04
C ARG A 155 -6.45 -7.67 5.55
N ASP A 156 -6.84 -8.83 6.07
CA ASP A 156 -8.11 -9.48 5.73
C ASP A 156 -9.31 -8.77 6.33
N TRP A 157 -9.22 -8.26 7.56
CA TRP A 157 -10.27 -7.40 8.14
C TRP A 157 -10.50 -6.09 7.36
N MET A 158 -9.49 -5.62 6.61
CA MET A 158 -9.59 -4.43 5.74
C MET A 158 -10.14 -4.72 4.33
N ARG A 159 -10.39 -5.97 3.97
CA ARG A 159 -11.21 -6.31 2.80
C ARG A 159 -12.65 -6.48 3.26
N PRO A 160 -13.51 -5.45 3.16
CA PRO A 160 -14.94 -5.70 3.21
C PRO A 160 -15.27 -6.64 2.04
N GLU A 161 -15.87 -7.80 2.36
CA GLU A 161 -16.33 -8.74 1.34
C GLU A 161 -17.18 -7.99 0.32
N ARG A 162 -16.80 -8.18 -0.94
CA ARG A 162 -17.40 -7.52 -2.09
C ARG A 162 -18.62 -8.28 -2.57
#